data_AF-E6U5P1-F1
#
_entry.id   AF-E6U5P1-F1
#
_cell.length_a   1.000
_cell.length_b   1.000
_cell.length_c   1.000
_cell.angle_alpha   90.00
_cell.angle_beta   90.00
_cell.angle_gamma   90.00
#
_symmetry.space_group_name_H-M   'P 1'
#
loop_
_entity.id
_entity.type
_entity.pdbx_description
1 polymer ?
#
loop_
_entity_poly.entity_id
_entity_poly.type
_entity_poly.pdbx_seq_one_letter_code
_entity_poly.pdbx_strand_id
1 'polypeptide(L)'
;MIYTTKENNELIITCDCGCGSGLLWKAMNCDDEGEQYFVSLTESSWYAKQTGRIRPYFKRLWKALRGKEYYLTELVMTKAEVAELSQFLNQLTQNSINKGESHD
;
A
#
# COMPACT_ATOMS: atom_id res chain seq x y z
N MET A 1 -10.89 4.32 -3.13
CA MET A 1 -11.41 5.23 -2.08
C MET A 1 -10.37 5.39 -0.98
N ILE A 2 -10.39 6.47 -0.20
CA ILE A 2 -9.44 6.74 0.88
C ILE A 2 -10.20 6.87 2.20
N TYR A 3 -9.71 6.22 3.26
CA TYR A 3 -10.29 6.24 4.61
C TYR A 3 -9.19 6.51 5.64
N THR A 4 -9.49 7.28 6.68
CA THR A 4 -8.58 7.53 7.79
C THR A 4 -9.25 7.20 9.12
N THR A 5 -8.44 6.81 10.12
CA THR A 5 -8.92 6.69 11.49
C THR A 5 -9.11 8.06 12.14
N LYS A 6 -9.91 8.13 13.21
CA LYS A 6 -10.12 9.38 13.97
C LYS A 6 -8.83 9.94 14.57
N GLU A 7 -7.88 9.07 14.87
CA GLU A 7 -6.57 9.41 15.43
C GLU A 7 -5.54 9.78 14.35
N ASN A 8 -5.90 9.69 13.06
CA ASN A 8 -5.02 9.95 11.90
C ASN A 8 -3.71 9.14 11.90
N ASN A 9 -3.66 8.02 12.61
CA ASN A 9 -2.53 7.10 12.66
C ASN A 9 -2.62 5.99 11.61
N GLU A 10 -3.77 5.81 10.96
CA GLU A 10 -3.96 4.80 9.92
C GLU A 10 -4.71 5.40 8.71
N LEU A 11 -4.27 4.99 7.51
CA LEU A 11 -4.85 5.36 6.22
C LEU A 11 -5.10 4.08 5.41
N ILE A 12 -6.30 3.94 4.87
CA ILE A 12 -6.67 2.82 4.01
C ILE A 12 -7.06 3.35 2.65
N ILE A 13 -6.39 2.88 1.60
CA ILE A 13 -6.66 3.21 0.21
C ILE A 13 -7.16 1.94 -0.48
N THR A 14 -8.41 1.92 -0.94
CA THR A 14 -8.99 0.77 -1.64
C THR A 14 -9.07 0.99 -3.15
N CYS A 15 -8.88 -0.08 -3.94
CA CYS A 15 -9.26 -0.06 -5.36
C CYS A 15 -10.79 0.02 -5.46
N ASP A 16 -11.28 0.88 -6.34
CA ASP A 16 -12.69 0.98 -6.71
C ASP A 16 -13.12 -0.07 -7.74
N CYS A 17 -12.16 -0.69 -8.42
CA CYS A 17 -12.35 -1.73 -9.43
C CYS A 17 -12.99 -3.04 -8.92
N GLY A 18 -13.33 -3.14 -7.64
CA GLY A 18 -13.96 -4.32 -7.04
C GLY A 18 -13.03 -5.52 -6.82
N CYS A 19 -11.73 -5.38 -7.10
CA CYS A 19 -10.75 -6.45 -6.89
C CYS A 19 -10.47 -6.72 -5.41
N GLY A 20 -10.88 -5.80 -4.53
CA GLY A 20 -10.69 -5.92 -3.09
C GLY A 20 -9.24 -5.71 -2.63
N SER A 21 -8.36 -5.21 -3.50
CA SER A 21 -7.00 -4.81 -3.14
C SER A 21 -6.96 -3.37 -2.65
N GLY A 22 -5.96 -3.05 -1.83
CA GLY A 22 -5.76 -1.72 -1.28
C GLY A 22 -4.41 -1.56 -0.60
N LEU A 23 -4.08 -0.36 -0.15
CA LEU A 23 -2.91 -0.05 0.66
C LEU A 23 -3.38 0.32 2.06
N LEU A 24 -2.72 -0.24 3.07
CA LEU A 24 -2.84 0.15 4.46
C LEU A 24 -1.57 0.89 4.85
N TRP A 25 -1.71 2.09 5.40
CA TRP A 25 -0.62 2.83 6.02
C TRP A 25 -0.88 2.89 7.53
N LYS A 26 0.15 2.67 8.34
CA LYS A 26 0.07 2.79 9.79
C LYS A 26 1.30 3.47 10.38
N ALA A 27 1.10 4.47 11.23
CA ALA A 27 2.14 5.04 12.08
C ALA A 27 2.16 4.33 13.44
N MET A 28 3.33 3.88 13.89
CA MET A 28 3.53 3.32 15.22
C MET A 28 4.79 3.91 15.87
N ASN A 29 4.76 4.13 17.18
CA ASN A 29 6.00 4.35 17.94
C ASN A 29 6.59 3.00 18.30
N CYS A 30 7.81 2.75 17.83
CA CYS A 30 8.62 1.60 18.22
C CYS A 30 9.58 2.07 19.31
N ASP A 31 9.52 1.44 20.48
CA ASP A 31 10.16 1.91 21.73
C ASP A 31 11.63 2.36 21.55
N ASP A 32 12.42 1.62 20.76
CA ASP A 32 13.85 1.86 20.56
C ASP A 32 14.20 2.61 19.26
N GLU A 33 13.26 2.78 18.33
CA GLU A 33 13.50 3.30 16.97
C GLU A 33 12.68 4.57 16.63
N GLY A 34 11.83 5.01 17.56
CA GLY A 34 10.96 6.16 17.39
C GLY A 34 9.76 5.87 16.47
N GLU A 35 9.18 6.92 15.89
CA GLU A 35 7.99 6.79 15.05
C GLU A 35 8.34 6.18 13.68
N GLN A 36 7.73 5.03 13.39
CA GLN A 36 7.86 4.27 12.16
C GLN A 36 6.54 4.22 11.39
N TYR A 37 6.66 4.16 10.07
CA TYR A 37 5.52 4.17 9.16
C TYR A 37 5.51 2.90 8.32
N PHE A 38 4.49 2.08 8.52
CA PHE A 38 4.30 0.80 7.84
C PHE A 38 3.33 1.00 6.67
N VAL A 39 3.72 0.55 5.47
CA VAL A 39 2.83 0.53 4.31
C VAL A 39 2.69 -0.90 3.83
N SER A 40 1.47 -1.43 3.92
CA SER A 40 1.12 -2.82 3.59
C SER A 40 0.21 -2.87 2.38
N LEU A 41 0.55 -3.69 1.37
CA LEU A 41 -0.40 -4.06 0.32
C LEU A 41 -1.41 -5.07 0.86
N THR A 42 -2.68 -4.68 0.91
CA THR A 42 -3.80 -5.53 1.30
C THR A 42 -4.48 -6.10 0.06
N GLU A 43 -4.82 -7.38 0.10
CA GLU A 43 -5.55 -8.05 -0.97
C GLU A 43 -6.62 -8.96 -0.37
N SER A 44 -7.90 -8.56 -0.49
CA SER A 44 -9.03 -9.35 0.01
C SER A 44 -9.49 -10.46 -0.94
N SER A 45 -8.86 -10.60 -2.11
CA SER A 45 -9.16 -11.65 -3.08
C SER A 45 -8.67 -13.06 -2.67
N TRP A 46 -8.16 -13.23 -1.44
CA TRP A 46 -7.76 -14.53 -0.89
C TRP A 46 -8.86 -15.60 -1.02
N TYR A 47 -10.10 -15.29 -0.61
CA TYR A 47 -11.22 -16.23 -0.69
C TYR A 47 -11.76 -16.42 -2.12
N ALA A 48 -11.78 -15.37 -2.95
CA ALA A 48 -12.16 -15.49 -4.36
C ALA A 48 -11.16 -16.37 -5.15
N LYS A 49 -9.87 -16.31 -4.81
CA LYS A 49 -8.79 -17.13 -5.38
C LYS A 49 -8.76 -18.58 -4.86
N GLN A 50 -9.54 -18.92 -3.84
CA GLN A 50 -9.72 -20.30 -3.37
C GLN A 50 -10.71 -21.11 -4.21
N THR A 51 -11.55 -20.45 -5.02
CA THR A 51 -12.53 -21.17 -5.86
C THR A 51 -11.85 -21.85 -7.05
N GLY A 52 -11.42 -23.10 -6.84
CA GLY A 52 -11.39 -24.13 -7.88
C GLY A 52 -10.04 -24.56 -8.46
N ARG A 53 -8.89 -24.01 -8.06
CA ARG A 53 -7.59 -24.52 -8.56
C ARG A 53 -6.52 -24.55 -7.46
N ILE A 54 -6.40 -25.71 -6.83
CA ILE A 54 -5.38 -26.07 -5.83
C ILE A 54 -3.94 -25.95 -6.40
N ARG A 55 -3.79 -26.12 -7.73
CA ARG A 55 -2.49 -26.10 -8.43
C ARG A 55 -1.81 -24.71 -8.45
N PRO A 56 -2.49 -23.59 -8.79
CA PRO A 56 -1.99 -22.23 -8.59
C PRO A 56 -1.59 -21.91 -7.15
N TYR A 57 -2.35 -22.39 -6.16
CA TYR A 57 -2.06 -22.20 -4.74
C TYR A 57 -0.73 -22.87 -4.35
N PHE A 58 -0.56 -24.16 -4.66
CA PHE A 58 0.71 -24.85 -4.43
C PHE A 58 1.87 -24.27 -5.25
N LYS A 59 1.60 -23.74 -6.45
CA LYS A 59 2.64 -23.07 -7.25
C LYS A 59 3.09 -21.75 -6.62
N ARG A 60 2.20 -20.97 -5.99
CA ARG A 60 2.56 -19.79 -5.16
C ARG A 60 3.34 -20.22 -3.93
N LEU A 61 2.82 -21.18 -3.16
CA LEU A 61 3.50 -21.70 -1.97
C LEU A 61 4.90 -22.23 -2.29
N TRP A 62 5.05 -22.94 -3.41
CA TRP A 62 6.32 -23.46 -3.91
C TRP A 62 7.26 -22.37 -4.48
N LYS A 63 6.73 -21.21 -4.86
CA LYS A 63 7.54 -20.02 -5.18
C LYS A 63 7.95 -19.28 -3.91
N ALA A 64 7.06 -19.20 -2.90
CA ALA A 64 7.35 -18.64 -1.58
C ALA A 64 8.46 -19.43 -0.87
N LEU A 65 8.36 -20.77 -0.84
CA LEU A 65 9.40 -21.67 -0.29
C LEU A 65 10.74 -21.60 -1.06
N ARG A 66 10.73 -21.17 -2.33
CA ARG A 66 11.93 -20.95 -3.15
C ARG A 66 12.44 -19.50 -3.09
N GLY A 67 11.91 -18.68 -2.17
CA GLY A 67 12.31 -17.29 -1.97
C GLY A 67 11.93 -16.34 -3.11
N LYS A 68 10.98 -16.73 -3.97
CA LYS A 68 10.55 -15.98 -5.17
C LYS A 68 9.19 -15.29 -5.04
N GLU A 69 8.59 -15.29 -3.87
CA GLU A 69 7.41 -14.47 -3.52
C GLU A 69 7.67 -13.72 -2.22
N TYR A 70 8.36 -12.60 -2.34
CA TYR A 70 8.03 -11.39 -1.59
C TYR A 70 7.30 -10.53 -2.63
N TYR A 71 6.09 -10.00 -2.42
CA TYR A 71 5.76 -9.08 -1.36
C TYR A 71 4.25 -9.04 -1.13
N LEU A 72 3.83 -9.50 0.06
CA LEU A 72 2.90 -8.73 0.89
C LEU A 72 3.75 -7.53 1.32
N THR A 73 3.83 -6.47 0.49
CA THR A 73 4.85 -5.43 0.64
C THR A 73 4.57 -4.69 1.93
N GLU A 74 5.37 -4.94 2.97
CA GLU A 74 5.49 -4.07 4.12
C GLU A 74 6.73 -3.23 3.89
N LEU A 75 6.52 -1.95 3.58
CA LEU A 75 7.58 -0.96 3.60
C LEU A 75 7.58 -0.35 5.00
N VAL A 76 8.74 -0.40 5.66
CA VAL A 76 8.98 0.38 6.87
C VAL A 76 9.71 1.64 6.43
N MET A 77 9.11 2.79 6.71
CA MET A 77 9.68 4.09 6.40
C MET A 77 9.93 4.86 7.69
N THR A 78 11.04 5.58 7.69
CA THR A 78 11.36 6.60 8.67
C THR A 78 10.53 7.86 8.42
N LYS A 79 10.42 8.72 9.45
CA LYS A 79 9.76 10.02 9.32
C LYS A 79 10.33 10.90 8.20
N ALA A 80 11.64 10.82 7.94
CA ALA A 80 12.29 11.59 6.88
C ALA A 80 11.84 11.14 5.49
N GLU A 81 11.79 9.83 5.25
CA GLU A 81 11.33 9.26 3.97
C GLU A 81 9.86 9.57 3.70
N VAL A 82 9.01 9.56 4.74
CA VAL A 82 7.61 9.99 4.61
C VAL A 82 7.48 11.46 4.25
N ALA A 83 8.33 12.33 4.82
CA ALA A 83 8.35 13.73 4.47
C ALA A 83 8.77 13.96 3.01
N GLU A 84 9.77 13.23 2.52
CA GLU A 84 10.19 13.27 1.11
C GLU A 84 9.08 12.78 0.17
N LEU A 85 8.40 11.68 0.52
CA LEU A 85 7.27 11.19 -0.28
C LEU A 85 6.14 12.23 -0.34
N SER A 86 5.82 12.87 0.79
CA SER A 86 4.79 13.91 0.85
C SER A 86 5.13 15.09 -0.08
N GLN A 87 6.38 15.53 -0.09
CA GLN A 87 6.84 16.58 -1.01
C GLN A 87 6.69 16.16 -2.47
N PHE A 88 7.08 14.94 -2.81
CA PHE A 88 6.93 14.40 -4.16
C PHE A 88 5.46 14.34 -4.62
N LEU A 89 4.55 13.83 -3.77
CA LEU A 89 3.11 13.77 -4.06
C LEU A 89 2.50 15.17 -4.26
N ASN A 90 2.91 16.14 -3.45
CA ASN A 90 2.47 17.54 -3.60
C ASN A 90 2.93 18.13 -4.93
N GLN A 91 4.19 17.89 -5.33
CA GLN A 91 4.72 18.34 -6.63
C GLN A 91 3.97 17.69 -7.80
N LEU A 92 3.69 16.39 -7.74
CA LEU A 92 2.89 15.70 -8.76
C LEU A 92 1.50 16.32 -8.92
N THR A 93 0.86 16.65 -7.79
CA THR A 93 -0.46 17.27 -7.77
C THR A 93 -0.42 18.64 -8.44
N GLN A 94 0.53 19.51 -8.06
CA GLN A 94 0.70 20.83 -8.68
C GLN A 94 0.98 20.75 -10.18
N ASN A 95 1.86 19.82 -10.60
CA ASN A 95 2.16 19.61 -12.01
C ASN A 95 0.96 19.12 -12.82
N SER A 96 0.05 18.34 -12.21
CA SER A 96 -1.19 17.90 -12.87
C SER A 96 -2.19 19.05 -13.05
N ILE A 97 -2.26 19.98 -12.09
CA ILE A 97 -3.11 21.18 -12.18
C ILE A 97 -2.60 22.10 -13.29
N ASN A 98 -1.29 22.39 -13.31
CA ASN A 98 -0.69 23.30 -14.30
C ASN A 98 -0.79 22.77 -15.75
N LYS A 99 -0.88 21.45 -15.95
CA LYS A 99 -1.11 20.84 -17.28
C LYS A 99 -2.57 20.86 -17.72
N GLY A 100 -3.52 20.98 -16.78
CA GLY A 100 -4.94 21.15 -17.08
C GLY A 100 -5.27 22.56 -17.57
N GLU A 101 -4.52 23.57 -17.13
CA GLU A 101 -4.74 24.99 -17.49
C GLU A 101 -4.11 25.41 -18.83
N SER A 102 -3.31 24.54 -19.47
CA SER A 102 -2.69 24.84 -20.78
C SER A 102 -3.51 24.37 -21.99
N HIS A 103 -4.78 24.00 -21.77
CA HIS A 103 -5.68 23.47 -22.80
C HIS A 103 -7.06 24.16 -22.81
N ASP A 104 -7.10 25.45 -22.44
CA ASP A 104 -8.24 26.35 -22.72
C ASP A 104 -7.81 27.48 -23.67
#